data_AF-A0A3N2D300-F1
#
_entry.id   AF-A0A3N2D300-F1
#
_cell.length_a   1.000
_cell.length_b   1.000
_cell.length_c   1.000
_cell.angle_alpha   90.00
_cell.angle_beta   90.00
_cell.angle_gamma   90.00
#
_symmetry.space_group_name_H-M   'P 1'
#
loop_
_entity.id
_entity.type
_entity.pdbx_description
1 polymer ?
#
loop_
_entity_poly.entity_id
_entity_poly.type
_entity_poly.pdbx_seq_one_letter_code
_entity_poly.pdbx_strand_id
1 'polypeptide(L)'
;MTPITVTSQAEWDAAIKAHHDDYVTVYIDSPAGVVIRIDDTGSSRAVLRGSSRAVLRGSSSAVLWDSSSAELRGSSRAVLRGSSRAVLRGSSSAVLWDSSSAELRDSSSAELWGSSSAELRGSSRAELWDSSSAVLRGSSRAELWDSSSAVLRGSSSAVLRGSSSAVLWGSSRAVLWDSSSAELRAFATAHARDRSTATGGSHTAIHVHSQRATVSGGHLIDLTGIDEYDPATWVDLHTRGSDSDGLVHLYKAVDDDLCAGHQYTLTQYPIGETITDPRWRDDNQCGGGLHACPTPVMARDHYMDATRFLEVTVPVADLRPIDDTKCKAPRVTVLREVTLDGDPIEAA
;
A
#
# COMPACT_ATOMS: atom_id res chain seq x y z
N MET A 1 -17.96 40.82 10.19
CA MET A 1 -17.96 41.03 11.64
C MET A 1 -16.53 41.16 12.14
N THR A 2 -16.32 42.02 13.14
CA THR A 2 -15.01 42.21 13.77
C THR A 2 -14.65 40.97 14.59
N PRO A 3 -13.40 40.47 14.52
CA PRO A 3 -12.98 39.36 15.37
C PRO A 3 -13.04 39.73 16.85
N ILE A 4 -13.40 38.76 17.69
CA ILE A 4 -13.43 38.93 19.15
C ILE A 4 -12.13 38.37 19.71
N THR A 5 -11.48 39.11 20.62
CA THR A 5 -10.31 38.60 21.35
C THR A 5 -10.71 38.30 22.78
N VAL A 6 -10.36 37.11 23.27
CA VAL A 6 -10.59 36.68 24.64
C VAL A 6 -9.27 36.24 25.26
N THR A 7 -9.12 36.58 26.53
CA THR A 7 -7.93 36.32 27.36
C THR A 7 -8.26 35.43 28.57
N SER A 8 -9.55 35.24 28.86
CA SER A 8 -10.06 34.43 29.98
C SER A 8 -11.31 33.63 29.60
N GLN A 9 -11.65 32.61 30.41
CA GLN A 9 -12.89 31.85 30.23
C GLN A 9 -14.14 32.72 30.36
N ALA A 10 -14.15 33.69 31.27
CA ALA A 10 -15.31 34.56 31.48
C ALA A 10 -15.58 35.45 30.24
N GLU A 11 -14.52 35.92 29.58
CA GLU A 11 -14.64 36.66 28.31
C GLU A 11 -15.14 35.78 27.18
N TRP A 12 -14.71 34.51 27.13
CA TRP A 12 -15.24 33.52 26.19
C TRP A 12 -16.74 33.27 26.43
N ASP A 13 -17.14 33.01 27.67
CA ASP A 13 -18.54 32.73 28.03
C ASP A 13 -19.43 33.94 27.69
N ALA A 14 -18.94 35.15 27.92
CA ALA A 14 -19.64 36.39 27.53
C ALA A 14 -19.75 36.54 26.01
N ALA A 15 -18.67 36.24 25.27
CA ALA A 15 -18.66 36.32 23.81
C ALA A 15 -19.66 35.33 23.18
N ILE A 16 -19.70 34.08 23.66
CA ILE A 16 -20.65 33.07 23.16
C ILE A 16 -22.10 33.47 23.47
N LYS A 17 -22.37 33.99 24.67
CA LYS A 17 -23.71 34.46 25.01
C LYS A 17 -24.17 35.60 24.10
N ALA A 18 -23.25 36.47 23.68
CA ALA A 18 -23.57 37.62 22.82
C ALA A 18 -23.68 37.25 21.32
N HIS A 19 -23.00 36.19 20.88
CA HIS A 19 -22.80 35.87 19.46
C HIS A 19 -23.15 34.42 19.09
N HIS A 20 -24.04 33.78 19.84
CA HIS A 20 -24.37 32.36 19.70
C HIS A 20 -24.80 31.97 18.26
N ASP A 21 -25.56 32.83 17.58
CA ASP A 21 -26.10 32.57 16.25
C ASP A 21 -25.27 33.19 15.11
N ASP A 22 -24.11 33.79 15.44
CA ASP A 22 -23.23 34.48 14.51
C ASP A 22 -22.01 33.61 14.13
N TYR A 23 -21.60 33.63 12.85
CA TYR A 23 -20.31 33.07 12.46
C TYR A 23 -19.17 34.05 12.76
N VAL A 24 -18.55 33.92 13.94
CA VAL A 24 -17.46 34.79 14.41
C VAL A 24 -16.16 34.02 14.59
N THR A 25 -15.04 34.64 14.21
CA THR A 25 -13.71 34.13 14.57
C THR A 25 -13.28 34.70 15.91
N VAL A 26 -12.93 33.82 16.85
CA VAL A 26 -12.42 34.22 18.17
C VAL A 26 -10.91 34.01 18.23
N TYR A 27 -10.19 35.08 18.58
CA TYR A 27 -8.78 35.05 18.94
C TYR A 27 -8.66 34.75 20.42
N ILE A 28 -7.84 33.77 20.76
CA ILE A 28 -7.45 33.45 22.12
C ILE A 28 -6.02 33.94 22.31
N ASP A 29 -5.89 34.94 23.18
CA ASP A 29 -4.63 35.54 23.59
C ASP A 29 -4.55 35.52 25.12
N SER A 30 -4.63 34.31 25.68
CA SER A 30 -4.68 34.12 27.11
C SER A 30 -3.26 34.08 27.71
N PRO A 31 -3.06 34.57 28.94
CA PRO A 31 -1.81 34.39 29.65
C PRO A 31 -1.43 32.91 29.77
N ALA A 32 -0.13 32.64 29.90
CA ALA A 32 0.37 31.28 30.12
C ALA A 32 -0.32 30.64 31.35
N GLY A 33 -0.76 29.39 31.18
CA GLY A 33 -1.46 28.64 32.23
C GLY A 33 -2.98 28.79 32.22
N VAL A 34 -3.53 29.79 31.52
CA VAL A 34 -4.97 29.90 31.30
C VAL A 34 -5.39 28.95 30.17
N VAL A 35 -6.43 28.15 30.41
CA VAL A 35 -7.02 27.23 29.42
C VAL A 35 -8.46 27.64 29.17
N ILE A 36 -8.77 27.97 27.92
CA ILE A 36 -10.14 28.27 27.47
C ILE A 36 -10.81 26.99 26.97
N ARG A 37 -11.96 26.64 27.54
CA ARG A 37 -12.80 25.51 27.13
C ARG A 37 -13.90 26.01 26.21
N ILE A 38 -13.94 25.39 25.04
CA ILE A 38 -14.91 25.64 23.98
C ILE A 38 -15.72 24.35 23.83
N ASP A 39 -16.78 24.27 24.62
CA ASP A 39 -17.74 23.18 24.62
C ASP A 39 -19.05 23.66 23.95
N ASP A 40 -19.76 22.76 23.28
CA ASP A 40 -21.18 22.90 22.91
C ASP A 40 -21.57 24.12 22.03
N THR A 41 -20.88 24.34 20.90
CA THR A 41 -21.25 25.41 19.94
C THR A 41 -21.71 24.91 18.56
N GLY A 42 -21.99 23.61 18.43
CA GLY A 42 -22.26 22.96 17.13
C GLY A 42 -21.01 22.87 16.23
N SER A 43 -20.45 24.01 15.82
CA SER A 43 -19.15 24.16 15.14
C SER A 43 -18.36 25.33 15.73
N SER A 44 -17.09 25.11 16.09
CA SER A 44 -16.22 26.16 16.66
C SER A 44 -14.98 26.43 15.81
N ARG A 45 -14.54 27.70 15.77
CA ARG A 45 -13.26 28.10 15.18
C ARG A 45 -12.49 29.04 16.12
N ALA A 46 -11.29 28.64 16.51
CA ALA A 46 -10.41 29.41 17.38
C ALA A 46 -9.06 29.71 16.72
N VAL A 47 -8.50 30.89 17.00
CA VAL A 47 -7.12 31.24 16.65
C VAL A 47 -6.35 31.52 17.92
N LEU A 48 -5.37 30.67 18.26
CA LEU A 48 -4.54 30.78 19.45
C LEU A 48 -3.20 31.42 19.11
N ARG A 49 -2.74 32.37 19.94
CA ARG A 49 -1.44 33.03 19.79
C ARG A 49 -0.64 33.02 21.09
N GLY A 50 0.66 33.32 21.00
CA GLY A 50 1.54 33.40 22.16
C GLY A 50 1.64 32.07 22.90
N SER A 51 1.27 32.07 24.19
CA SER A 51 1.28 30.87 25.06
C SER A 51 -0.11 30.34 25.39
N SER A 52 -1.10 30.70 24.56
CA SER A 52 -2.51 30.38 24.77
C SER A 52 -2.79 28.88 24.76
N ARG A 53 -3.82 28.47 25.51
CA ARG A 53 -4.25 27.08 25.58
C ARG A 53 -5.77 26.97 25.41
N ALA A 54 -6.23 26.02 24.58
CA ALA A 54 -7.66 25.77 24.44
C ALA A 54 -8.01 24.27 24.42
N VAL A 55 -9.22 23.96 24.84
CA VAL A 55 -9.85 22.65 24.63
C VAL A 55 -11.10 22.86 23.80
N LEU A 56 -11.19 22.20 22.65
CA LEU A 56 -12.33 22.28 21.74
C LEU A 56 -12.99 20.90 21.62
N ARG A 57 -14.32 20.86 21.69
CA ARG A 57 -15.10 19.62 21.53
C ARG A 57 -16.09 19.71 20.38
N GLY A 58 -16.45 18.55 19.85
CA GLY A 58 -17.42 18.42 18.75
C GLY A 58 -16.77 18.70 17.40
N SER A 59 -17.50 19.37 16.53
CA SER A 59 -16.96 19.83 15.25
C SER A 59 -16.16 21.11 15.47
N SER A 60 -14.83 21.06 15.29
CA SER A 60 -13.99 22.20 15.67
C SER A 60 -12.80 22.43 14.74
N SER A 61 -12.32 23.68 14.69
CA SER A 61 -11.12 24.07 13.97
C SER A 61 -10.26 25.00 14.79
N ALA A 62 -8.95 24.75 14.86
CA ALA A 62 -8.01 25.60 15.56
C ALA A 62 -6.82 26.00 14.67
N VAL A 63 -6.42 27.27 14.74
CA VAL A 63 -5.14 27.74 14.18
C VAL A 63 -4.25 28.16 15.34
N LEU A 64 -3.08 27.54 15.46
CA LEU A 64 -2.15 27.72 16.56
C LEU A 64 -0.87 28.36 16.05
N TRP A 65 -0.49 29.48 16.67
CA TRP A 65 0.77 30.17 16.41
C TRP A 65 1.68 30.13 17.64
N ASP A 66 2.95 30.44 17.43
CA ASP A 66 3.97 30.57 18.48
C ASP A 66 4.08 29.32 19.37
N SER A 67 3.90 29.45 20.68
CA SER A 67 3.98 28.37 21.67
C SER A 67 2.60 27.93 22.18
N SER A 68 1.54 28.17 21.40
CA SER A 68 0.18 27.83 21.79
C SER A 68 -0.09 26.32 21.76
N SER A 69 -1.12 25.88 22.50
CA SER A 69 -1.52 24.48 22.52
C SER A 69 -3.03 24.26 22.50
N ALA A 70 -3.48 23.19 21.86
CA ALA A 70 -4.90 22.84 21.81
C ALA A 70 -5.15 21.34 21.97
N GLU A 71 -6.24 21.00 22.64
CA GLU A 71 -6.83 19.65 22.58
C GLU A 71 -8.15 19.73 21.81
N LEU A 72 -8.28 18.95 20.75
CA LEU A 72 -9.48 18.89 19.92
C LEU A 72 -10.06 17.46 19.96
N ARG A 73 -11.34 17.34 20.29
CA ARG A 73 -12.04 16.05 20.38
C ARG A 73 -13.29 16.02 19.51
N GLY A 74 -13.41 15.00 18.65
CA GLY A 74 -14.53 14.83 17.74
C GLY A 74 -14.08 14.99 16.30
N SER A 75 -14.85 15.71 15.50
CA SER A 75 -14.54 16.01 14.09
C SER A 75 -13.73 17.30 14.02
N SER A 76 -12.41 17.20 13.90
CA SER A 76 -11.53 18.33 14.23
C SER A 76 -10.44 18.62 13.20
N ARG A 77 -10.13 19.90 12.97
CA ARG A 77 -9.00 20.34 12.14
C ARG A 77 -8.06 21.27 12.89
N ALA A 78 -6.75 21.06 12.78
CA ALA A 78 -5.76 21.97 13.35
C ALA A 78 -4.73 22.42 12.30
N VAL A 79 -4.32 23.69 12.38
CA VAL A 79 -3.15 24.21 11.67
C VAL A 79 -2.18 24.74 12.71
N LEU A 80 -0.96 24.24 12.71
CA LEU A 80 0.07 24.54 13.71
C LEU A 80 1.27 25.19 13.03
N ARG A 81 1.75 26.30 13.59
CA ARG A 81 2.95 27.01 13.15
C ARG A 81 3.81 27.40 14.35
N GLY A 82 5.11 27.63 14.13
CA GLY A 82 6.05 27.90 15.21
C GLY A 82 6.33 26.66 16.08
N SER A 83 6.27 26.83 17.41
CA SER A 83 6.50 25.77 18.41
C SER A 83 5.19 25.24 19.02
N SER A 84 4.09 25.31 18.27
CA SER A 84 2.76 24.98 18.75
C SER A 84 2.51 23.48 18.87
N ARG A 85 1.54 23.09 19.70
CA ARG A 85 1.24 21.68 19.99
C ARG A 85 -0.25 21.37 19.95
N ALA A 86 -0.63 20.23 19.37
CA ALA A 86 -2.02 19.79 19.39
C ALA A 86 -2.20 18.31 19.74
N VAL A 87 -3.30 18.00 20.41
CA VAL A 87 -3.78 16.62 20.58
C VAL A 87 -5.16 16.53 19.92
N LEU A 88 -5.30 15.65 18.93
CA LEU A 88 -6.54 15.45 18.18
C LEU A 88 -7.04 14.01 18.38
N ARG A 89 -8.32 13.85 18.73
CA ARG A 89 -8.96 12.55 18.96
C ARG A 89 -10.26 12.45 18.17
N GLY A 90 -10.52 11.29 17.57
CA GLY A 90 -11.63 11.08 16.64
C GLY A 90 -11.25 11.38 15.19
N SER A 91 -12.24 11.74 14.38
CA SER A 91 -12.06 12.04 12.96
C SER A 91 -11.35 13.38 12.76
N SER A 92 -10.03 13.37 12.55
CA SER A 92 -9.24 14.60 12.67
C SER A 92 -8.15 14.80 11.62
N SER A 93 -7.80 16.06 11.35
CA SER A 93 -6.72 16.42 10.44
C SER A 93 -5.84 17.52 11.00
N ALA A 94 -4.52 17.42 10.81
CA ALA A 94 -3.58 18.44 11.23
C ALA A 94 -2.60 18.83 10.10
N VAL A 95 -2.29 20.13 9.98
CA VAL A 95 -1.20 20.62 9.14
C VAL A 95 -0.19 21.30 10.05
N LEU A 96 1.06 20.85 10.00
CA LEU A 96 2.14 21.25 10.88
C LEU A 96 3.27 21.89 10.09
N TRP A 97 3.72 23.05 10.54
CA TRP A 97 4.88 23.76 10.01
C TRP A 97 5.94 23.99 11.09
N ASP A 98 7.15 24.33 10.67
CA ASP A 98 8.26 24.73 11.54
C ASP A 98 8.60 23.65 12.59
N SER A 99 8.54 23.96 13.88
CA SER A 99 8.87 23.06 14.99
C SER A 99 7.62 22.59 15.75
N SER A 100 6.48 22.56 15.08
CA SER A 100 5.21 22.16 15.70
C SER A 100 5.10 20.65 15.90
N SER A 101 4.23 20.23 16.82
CA SER A 101 4.03 18.82 17.14
C SER A 101 2.56 18.45 17.33
N ALA A 102 2.15 17.26 16.88
CA ALA A 102 0.79 16.78 17.10
C ALA A 102 0.71 15.30 17.51
N GLU A 103 -0.25 14.98 18.37
CA GLU A 103 -0.69 13.60 18.61
C GLU A 103 -2.08 13.42 18.00
N LEU A 104 -2.23 12.47 17.08
CA LEU A 104 -3.51 12.15 16.44
C LEU A 104 -3.89 10.69 16.69
N ARG A 105 -5.16 10.46 17.01
CA ARG A 105 -5.69 9.14 17.31
C ARG A 105 -6.96 8.84 16.52
N ASP A 106 -7.21 7.55 16.33
CA ASP A 106 -8.38 6.98 15.65
C ASP A 106 -8.27 7.10 14.12
N SER A 107 -9.15 7.87 13.50
CA SER A 107 -9.21 8.06 12.04
C SER A 107 -8.68 9.45 11.69
N SER A 108 -7.38 9.56 11.41
CA SER A 108 -6.74 10.87 11.34
C SER A 108 -5.77 11.06 10.18
N SER A 109 -5.50 12.32 9.82
CA SER A 109 -4.48 12.68 8.83
C SER A 109 -3.55 13.79 9.31
N ALA A 110 -2.28 13.75 8.93
CA ALA A 110 -1.32 14.81 9.22
C ALA A 110 -0.45 15.15 8.00
N GLU A 111 -0.26 16.43 7.74
CA GLU A 111 0.75 16.95 6.81
C GLU A 111 1.81 17.70 7.61
N LEU A 112 3.07 17.33 7.42
CA LEU A 112 4.20 17.83 8.21
C LEU A 112 5.25 18.46 7.30
N TRP A 113 5.62 19.69 7.61
CA TRP A 113 6.64 20.49 6.92
C TRP A 113 7.71 20.97 7.90
N GLY A 114 8.90 21.32 7.39
CA GLY A 114 10.00 21.82 8.21
C GLY A 114 10.56 20.76 9.17
N SER A 115 10.67 21.11 10.46
CA SER A 115 11.16 20.24 11.55
C SER A 115 10.01 19.75 12.45
N SER A 116 8.81 19.61 11.90
CA SER A 116 7.62 19.23 12.65
C SER A 116 7.58 17.74 12.98
N SER A 117 6.76 17.36 13.97
CA SER A 117 6.65 15.98 14.43
C SER A 117 5.22 15.53 14.71
N ALA A 118 4.91 14.26 14.47
CA ALA A 118 3.61 13.70 14.82
C ALA A 118 3.65 12.26 15.35
N GLU A 119 2.78 11.95 16.30
CA GLU A 119 2.42 10.56 16.61
C GLU A 119 1.00 10.27 16.13
N LEU A 120 0.85 9.26 15.26
CA LEU A 120 -0.42 8.84 14.69
C LEU A 120 -0.75 7.41 15.12
N ARG A 121 -1.96 7.19 15.67
CA ARG A 121 -2.42 5.88 16.15
C ARG A 121 -3.77 5.52 15.57
N GLY A 122 -3.90 4.27 15.12
CA GLY A 122 -5.15 3.73 14.58
C GLY A 122 -5.11 3.65 13.05
N SER A 123 -6.16 4.14 12.41
CA SER A 123 -6.31 4.17 10.95
C SER A 123 -5.98 5.57 10.44
N SER A 124 -4.69 5.87 10.30
CA SER A 124 -4.24 7.24 10.03
C SER A 124 -3.34 7.37 8.79
N ARG A 125 -3.23 8.58 8.24
CA ARG A 125 -2.33 8.91 7.13
C ARG A 125 -1.38 10.06 7.49
N ALA A 126 -0.12 9.98 7.09
CA ALA A 126 0.84 11.07 7.24
C ALA A 126 1.57 11.38 5.93
N GLU A 127 1.79 12.66 5.66
CA GLU A 127 2.67 13.14 4.60
C GLU A 127 3.76 14.01 5.24
N LEU A 128 5.02 13.66 4.98
CA LEU A 128 6.19 14.24 5.64
C LEU A 128 7.15 14.82 4.59
N TRP A 129 7.48 16.09 4.77
CA TRP A 129 8.41 16.85 3.92
C TRP A 129 9.59 17.37 4.74
N ASP A 130 10.64 17.83 4.06
CA ASP A 130 11.84 18.44 4.65
C ASP A 130 12.52 17.53 5.70
N SER A 131 12.59 17.97 6.96
CA SER A 131 13.21 17.28 8.10
C SER A 131 12.17 16.83 9.13
N SER A 132 10.93 16.61 8.69
CA SER A 132 9.83 16.22 9.58
C SER A 132 9.95 14.76 10.04
N SER A 133 9.25 14.43 11.13
CA SER A 133 9.30 13.09 11.73
C SER A 133 7.94 12.57 12.19
N ALA A 134 7.71 11.26 12.07
CA ALA A 134 6.47 10.66 12.58
C ALA A 134 6.64 9.27 13.21
N VAL A 135 5.79 8.99 14.19
CA VAL A 135 5.58 7.63 14.71
C VAL A 135 4.19 7.16 14.33
N LEU A 136 4.11 6.08 13.55
CA LEU A 136 2.86 5.52 13.07
C LEU A 136 2.60 4.15 13.71
N ARG A 137 1.39 3.96 14.25
CA ARG A 137 0.98 2.72 14.92
C ARG A 137 -0.37 2.22 14.42
N GLY A 138 -0.49 0.91 14.22
CA GLY A 138 -1.74 0.26 13.84
C GLY A 138 -1.84 0.09 12.32
N SER A 139 -2.95 0.51 11.73
CA SER A 139 -3.24 0.41 10.30
C SER A 139 -3.01 1.75 9.60
N SER A 140 -1.82 2.31 9.81
CA SER A 140 -1.48 3.67 9.35
C SER A 140 -0.60 3.69 8.10
N ARG A 141 -0.70 4.75 7.28
CA ARG A 141 0.07 4.94 6.04
C ARG A 141 0.91 6.22 6.07
N ALA A 142 2.09 6.21 5.46
CA ALA A 142 2.94 7.39 5.35
C ALA A 142 3.55 7.59 3.95
N GLU A 143 3.74 8.83 3.55
CA GLU A 143 4.61 9.23 2.44
C GLU A 143 5.69 10.17 2.96
N LEU A 144 6.95 9.84 2.69
CA LEU A 144 8.12 10.53 3.20
C LEU A 144 8.96 11.08 2.04
N TRP A 145 9.25 12.37 2.10
CA TRP A 145 10.04 13.12 1.12
C TRP A 145 11.29 13.73 1.77
N ASP A 146 12.25 14.12 0.95
CA ASP A 146 13.48 14.81 1.35
C ASP A 146 14.25 14.10 2.46
N SER A 147 14.47 14.74 3.62
CA SER A 147 15.22 14.19 4.76
C SER A 147 14.29 13.77 5.92
N SER A 148 13.04 13.47 5.62
CA SER A 148 12.05 13.08 6.63
C SER A 148 12.30 11.68 7.20
N SER A 149 11.73 11.41 8.38
CA SER A 149 11.92 10.13 9.08
C SER A 149 10.65 9.57 9.70
N ALA A 150 10.51 8.23 9.75
CA ALA A 150 9.38 7.61 10.43
C ALA A 150 9.70 6.31 11.18
N VAL A 151 8.95 6.05 12.25
CA VAL A 151 8.90 4.75 12.90
C VAL A 151 7.54 4.13 12.67
N LEU A 152 7.50 2.97 12.00
CA LEU A 152 6.29 2.23 11.67
C LEU A 152 6.14 1.00 12.56
N ARG A 153 4.95 0.81 13.14
CA ARG A 153 4.63 -0.33 14.01
C ARG A 153 3.26 -0.93 13.69
N GLY A 154 3.18 -2.25 13.75
CA GLY A 154 1.94 -2.99 13.52
C GLY A 154 1.79 -3.33 12.05
N SER A 155 0.67 -2.93 11.43
CA SER A 155 0.37 -3.17 10.01
C SER A 155 0.51 -1.88 9.20
N SER A 156 1.49 -1.05 9.55
CA SER A 156 1.72 0.24 8.90
C SER A 156 2.48 0.09 7.58
N SER A 157 2.28 1.04 6.66
CA SER A 157 3.00 1.06 5.38
C SER A 157 3.56 2.44 5.04
N ALA A 158 4.73 2.52 4.40
CA ALA A 158 5.30 3.78 3.93
C ALA A 158 5.85 3.73 2.49
N VAL A 159 5.82 4.88 1.82
CA VAL A 159 6.63 5.14 0.62
C VAL A 159 7.66 6.19 0.98
N LEU A 160 8.94 5.90 0.71
CA LEU A 160 10.08 6.75 1.03
C LEU A 160 10.75 7.21 -0.27
N ARG A 161 11.06 8.51 -0.34
CA ARG A 161 11.74 9.17 -1.47
C ARG A 161 12.83 10.12 -0.98
N GLY A 162 13.71 10.55 -1.89
CA GLY A 162 14.82 11.44 -1.54
C GLY A 162 15.85 10.78 -0.61
N SER A 163 16.17 11.43 0.51
CA SER A 163 17.07 10.95 1.56
C SER A 163 16.33 10.51 2.83
N SER A 164 15.05 10.14 2.70
CA SER A 164 14.21 9.81 3.85
C SER A 164 14.57 8.47 4.48
N SER A 165 14.16 8.27 5.73
CA SER A 165 14.48 7.06 6.49
C SER A 165 13.30 6.49 7.27
N ALA A 166 13.25 5.18 7.45
CA ALA A 166 12.26 4.56 8.33
C ALA A 166 12.78 3.38 9.15
N VAL A 167 12.21 3.19 10.33
CA VAL A 167 12.36 1.97 11.13
C VAL A 167 11.04 1.23 11.16
N LEU A 168 11.02 0.00 10.65
CA LEU A 168 9.82 -0.82 10.50
C LEU A 168 9.80 -1.94 11.54
N TRP A 169 8.68 -2.10 12.22
CA TRP A 169 8.45 -3.16 13.21
C TRP A 169 7.15 -3.93 12.94
N GLY A 170 7.13 -5.20 13.36
CA GLY A 170 5.95 -6.05 13.23
C GLY A 170 5.72 -6.40 11.78
N SER A 171 4.49 -6.28 11.30
CA SER A 171 4.11 -6.58 9.90
C SER A 171 4.15 -5.33 9.01
N SER A 172 5.00 -4.34 9.36
CA SER A 172 5.09 -3.08 8.61
C SER A 172 5.79 -3.27 7.27
N ARG A 173 5.44 -2.43 6.29
CA ARG A 173 5.96 -2.50 4.92
C ARG A 173 6.50 -1.16 4.43
N ALA A 174 7.52 -1.17 3.59
CA ALA A 174 7.96 0.05 2.91
C ALA A 174 8.34 -0.17 1.44
N VAL A 175 8.16 0.88 0.63
CA VAL A 175 8.75 1.00 -0.71
C VAL A 175 9.74 2.15 -0.68
N LEU A 176 10.98 1.89 -1.06
CA LEU A 176 12.10 2.83 -1.02
C LEU A 176 12.50 3.22 -2.43
N TRP A 177 12.66 4.51 -2.66
CA TRP A 177 13.18 5.12 -3.88
C TRP A 177 14.39 6.01 -3.59
N ASP A 178 15.15 6.35 -4.64
CA ASP A 178 16.28 7.27 -4.56
C ASP A 178 17.34 6.81 -3.52
N SER A 179 17.73 7.70 -2.60
CA SER A 179 18.71 7.45 -1.54
C SER A 179 18.04 7.16 -0.19
N SER A 180 16.77 6.73 -0.20
CA SER A 180 16.05 6.42 1.03
C SER A 180 16.55 5.13 1.69
N SER A 181 16.29 5.01 3.00
CA SER A 181 16.76 3.88 3.81
C SER A 181 15.68 3.33 4.73
N ALA A 182 15.76 2.04 5.04
CA ALA A 182 14.86 1.42 6.01
C ALA A 182 15.59 0.37 6.83
N GLU A 183 15.36 0.40 8.14
CA GLU A 183 15.74 -0.66 9.08
C GLU A 183 14.52 -1.54 9.36
N LEU A 184 14.62 -2.83 9.07
CA LEU A 184 13.52 -3.78 9.21
C LEU A 184 13.74 -4.64 10.46
N ARG A 185 12.70 -4.76 11.29
CA ARG A 185 12.71 -5.59 12.50
C ARG A 185 11.49 -6.50 12.56
N ALA A 186 11.68 -7.68 13.14
CA ALA A 186 10.68 -8.75 13.20
C ALA A 186 10.21 -9.18 11.79
N PHE A 187 8.92 -9.09 11.48
CA PHE A 187 8.32 -9.58 10.23
C PHE A 187 8.15 -8.47 9.18
N ALA A 188 8.94 -7.40 9.28
CA ALA A 188 8.84 -6.26 8.38
C ALA A 188 9.38 -6.60 6.99
N THR A 189 8.82 -5.96 5.96
CA THR A 189 9.28 -6.13 4.58
C THR A 189 9.53 -4.79 3.90
N ALA A 190 10.46 -4.76 2.94
CA ALA A 190 10.72 -3.57 2.14
C ALA A 190 11.08 -3.94 0.70
N HIS A 191 10.63 -3.11 -0.23
CA HIS A 191 11.00 -3.17 -1.63
C HIS A 191 11.83 -1.92 -1.96
N ALA A 192 13.12 -2.11 -2.23
CA ALA A 192 14.01 -1.03 -2.65
C ALA A 192 14.15 -1.03 -4.17
N ARG A 193 13.99 0.16 -4.77
CA ARG A 193 14.13 0.37 -6.22
C ARG A 193 15.41 1.16 -6.53
N ASP A 194 15.72 1.25 -7.82
CA ASP A 194 16.93 1.92 -8.35
C ASP A 194 18.24 1.28 -7.86
N ARG A 195 19.27 2.10 -7.60
CA ARG A 195 20.53 1.64 -7.02
C ARG A 195 20.32 1.44 -5.52
N SER A 196 19.99 0.21 -5.13
CA SER A 196 19.74 -0.16 -3.75
C SER A 196 20.91 -0.92 -3.11
N THR A 197 21.02 -0.80 -1.78
CA THR A 197 21.91 -1.63 -0.98
C THR A 197 21.07 -2.36 0.07
N ALA A 198 21.26 -3.67 0.22
CA ALA A 198 20.61 -4.48 1.24
C ALA A 198 21.65 -5.22 2.09
N THR A 199 21.44 -5.22 3.40
CA THR A 199 22.25 -5.99 4.35
C THR A 199 21.33 -6.84 5.21
N GLY A 200 21.57 -8.15 5.22
CA GLY A 200 20.72 -9.11 5.93
C GLY A 200 21.48 -9.91 6.98
N GLY A 201 20.80 -10.27 8.06
CA GLY A 201 21.28 -11.30 8.99
C GLY A 201 21.24 -12.68 8.34
N SER A 202 21.81 -13.69 9.00
CA SER A 202 21.93 -15.06 8.45
C SER A 202 20.61 -15.77 8.13
N HIS A 203 19.46 -15.21 8.51
CA HIS A 203 18.12 -15.77 8.28
C HIS A 203 17.21 -14.81 7.51
N THR A 204 17.77 -13.75 6.91
CA THR A 204 17.01 -12.77 6.12
C THR A 204 17.01 -13.18 4.66
N ALA A 205 15.86 -13.49 4.09
CA ALA A 205 15.74 -13.69 2.64
C ALA A 205 15.83 -12.34 1.91
N ILE A 206 16.62 -12.28 0.84
CA ILE A 206 16.77 -11.10 -0.02
C ILE A 206 16.62 -11.53 -1.47
N HIS A 207 15.58 -11.04 -2.14
CA HIS A 207 15.34 -11.29 -3.56
C HIS A 207 15.98 -10.15 -4.38
N VAL A 208 16.87 -10.47 -5.31
CA VAL A 208 17.59 -9.48 -6.11
C VAL A 208 17.14 -9.53 -7.55
N HIS A 209 16.48 -8.46 -7.99
CA HIS A 209 15.93 -8.33 -9.36
C HIS A 209 16.81 -7.46 -10.27
N SER A 210 17.92 -6.90 -9.78
CA SER A 210 18.81 -6.06 -10.61
C SER A 210 20.28 -6.26 -10.25
N GLN A 211 21.13 -6.38 -11.27
CA GLN A 211 22.59 -6.40 -11.13
C GLN A 211 23.18 -5.09 -10.58
N ARG A 212 22.37 -4.02 -10.48
CA ARG A 212 22.77 -2.74 -9.89
C ARG A 212 22.62 -2.71 -8.37
N ALA A 213 21.99 -3.71 -7.79
CA ALA A 213 21.84 -3.84 -6.33
C ALA A 213 23.15 -4.31 -5.70
N THR A 214 23.47 -3.79 -4.52
CA THR A 214 24.58 -4.29 -3.69
C THR A 214 23.99 -5.05 -2.50
N VAL A 215 24.34 -6.32 -2.32
CA VAL A 215 23.81 -7.15 -1.23
C VAL A 215 24.93 -7.74 -0.40
N SER A 216 24.77 -7.72 0.93
CA SER A 216 25.68 -8.39 1.86
C SER A 216 24.92 -9.14 2.95
N GLY A 217 25.38 -10.35 3.29
CA GLY A 217 24.66 -11.25 4.21
C GLY A 217 23.30 -11.72 3.64
N GLY A 218 22.45 -12.28 4.51
CA GLY A 218 21.18 -12.85 4.10
C GLY A 218 21.27 -14.17 3.32
N HIS A 219 20.10 -14.75 3.06
CA HIS A 219 19.90 -15.77 2.04
C HIS A 219 19.53 -15.09 0.74
N LEU A 220 20.46 -15.06 -0.20
CA LEU A 220 20.27 -14.44 -1.50
C LEU A 220 19.45 -15.36 -2.41
N ILE A 221 18.39 -14.81 -2.98
CA ILE A 221 17.64 -15.39 -4.09
C ILE A 221 17.88 -14.45 -5.28
N ASP A 222 18.82 -14.85 -6.15
CA ASP A 222 19.20 -14.07 -7.32
C ASP A 222 18.22 -14.32 -8.46
N LEU A 223 17.51 -13.27 -8.86
CA LEU A 223 16.54 -13.27 -9.95
C LEU A 223 17.08 -12.49 -11.16
N THR A 224 18.34 -12.04 -11.13
CA THR A 224 18.91 -11.16 -12.17
C THR A 224 19.25 -11.89 -13.47
N GLY A 225 19.50 -13.19 -13.39
CA GLY A 225 19.81 -14.05 -14.54
C GLY A 225 18.60 -14.82 -15.06
N ILE A 226 17.42 -14.59 -14.51
CA ILE A 226 16.20 -15.28 -14.93
C ILE A 226 15.72 -14.68 -16.25
N ASP A 227 15.66 -15.52 -17.27
CA ASP A 227 14.99 -15.22 -18.53
C ASP A 227 13.60 -15.88 -18.50
N GLU A 228 12.56 -15.11 -18.20
CA GLU A 228 11.18 -15.62 -18.16
C GLU A 228 10.63 -15.99 -19.55
N TYR A 229 11.37 -15.70 -20.63
CA TYR A 229 11.04 -16.17 -21.98
C TYR A 229 11.64 -17.54 -22.31
N ASP A 230 12.62 -18.01 -21.52
CA ASP A 230 13.12 -19.38 -21.61
C ASP A 230 12.08 -20.37 -21.06
N PRO A 231 11.64 -21.39 -21.84
CA PRO A 231 10.58 -22.29 -21.43
C PRO A 231 10.87 -23.07 -20.14
N ALA A 232 12.12 -23.53 -19.95
CA ALA A 232 12.48 -24.30 -18.75
C ALA A 232 12.43 -23.41 -17.51
N THR A 233 13.02 -22.21 -17.60
CA THR A 233 13.00 -21.20 -16.53
C THR A 233 11.57 -20.78 -16.19
N TRP A 234 10.72 -20.54 -17.18
CA TRP A 234 9.31 -20.20 -16.95
C TRP A 234 8.54 -21.31 -16.25
N VAL A 235 8.78 -22.58 -16.63
CA VAL A 235 8.16 -23.76 -16.01
C VAL A 235 8.58 -23.87 -14.53
N ASP A 236 9.86 -23.65 -14.23
CA ASP A 236 10.39 -23.70 -12.86
C ASP A 236 9.80 -22.60 -11.96
N LEU A 237 9.49 -21.43 -12.54
CA LEU A 237 8.96 -20.29 -11.80
C LEU A 237 7.46 -20.34 -11.57
N HIS A 238 6.70 -20.77 -12.58
CA HIS A 238 5.26 -20.59 -12.59
C HIS A 238 4.48 -21.88 -12.35
N THR A 239 5.13 -23.05 -12.46
CA THR A 239 4.47 -24.36 -12.37
C THR A 239 5.08 -25.23 -11.27
N ARG A 240 4.70 -26.52 -11.22
CA ARG A 240 5.32 -27.51 -10.31
C ARG A 240 6.57 -28.19 -10.92
N GLY A 241 7.06 -27.69 -12.06
CA GLY A 241 8.08 -28.33 -12.87
C GLY A 241 7.48 -29.26 -13.93
N SER A 242 8.35 -29.96 -14.68
CA SER A 242 7.95 -31.05 -15.57
C SER A 242 7.93 -32.40 -14.84
N ASP A 243 7.12 -33.33 -15.33
CA ASP A 243 7.11 -34.72 -14.87
C ASP A 243 8.38 -35.50 -15.31
N SER A 244 8.43 -36.79 -15.00
CA SER A 244 9.54 -37.67 -15.38
C SER A 244 9.73 -37.86 -16.88
N ASP A 245 8.69 -37.56 -17.67
CA ASP A 245 8.69 -37.67 -19.13
C ASP A 245 9.00 -36.31 -19.81
N GLY A 246 9.26 -35.26 -19.02
CA GLY A 246 9.57 -33.91 -19.50
C GLY A 246 8.33 -33.13 -19.97
N LEU A 247 7.14 -33.55 -19.54
CA LEU A 247 5.89 -32.86 -19.81
C LEU A 247 5.53 -31.93 -18.66
N VAL A 248 5.11 -30.72 -19.00
CA VAL A 248 4.53 -29.79 -18.03
C VAL A 248 3.02 -29.96 -17.99
N HIS A 249 2.44 -29.94 -16.79
CA HIS A 249 1.00 -29.95 -16.57
C HIS A 249 0.50 -28.51 -16.50
N LEU A 250 -0.42 -28.17 -17.39
CA LEU A 250 -1.02 -26.84 -17.55
C LEU A 250 -2.54 -26.97 -17.63
N TYR A 251 -3.22 -25.83 -17.67
CA TYR A 251 -4.67 -25.79 -17.58
C TYR A 251 -5.30 -24.93 -18.66
N LYS A 252 -6.43 -25.42 -19.18
CA LYS A 252 -7.26 -24.75 -20.17
C LYS A 252 -8.67 -24.56 -19.65
N ALA A 253 -9.13 -23.31 -19.64
CA ALA A 253 -10.51 -22.98 -19.41
C ALA A 253 -11.30 -23.13 -20.72
N VAL A 254 -12.45 -23.81 -20.66
CA VAL A 254 -13.31 -24.13 -21.81
C VAL A 254 -14.79 -23.97 -21.43
N ASP A 255 -15.66 -23.89 -22.42
CA ASP A 255 -17.12 -23.93 -22.23
C ASP A 255 -17.66 -25.36 -22.07
N ASP A 256 -18.98 -25.50 -21.97
CA ASP A 256 -19.66 -26.78 -21.77
C ASP A 256 -19.37 -27.80 -22.89
N ASP A 257 -19.11 -27.32 -24.11
CA ASP A 257 -18.81 -28.11 -25.30
C ASP A 257 -17.30 -28.39 -25.47
N LEU A 258 -16.52 -28.14 -24.41
CA LEU A 258 -15.06 -28.25 -24.38
C LEU A 258 -14.37 -27.35 -25.41
N CYS A 259 -14.96 -26.21 -25.72
CA CYS A 259 -14.43 -25.27 -26.68
C CYS A 259 -13.79 -24.05 -25.99
N ALA A 260 -12.71 -23.55 -26.60
CA ALA A 260 -12.09 -22.30 -26.20
C ALA A 260 -11.51 -21.57 -27.40
N GLY A 261 -11.57 -20.23 -27.33
CA GLY A 261 -11.13 -19.35 -28.40
C GLY A 261 -11.98 -18.09 -28.44
N HIS A 262 -11.59 -17.14 -29.27
CA HIS A 262 -12.39 -15.94 -29.52
C HIS A 262 -13.27 -16.16 -30.74
N GLN A 263 -14.30 -15.33 -30.93
CA GLN A 263 -15.41 -15.49 -31.91
C GLN A 263 -15.03 -15.89 -33.36
N TYR A 264 -13.78 -15.71 -33.77
CA TYR A 264 -13.27 -16.06 -35.11
C TYR A 264 -12.34 -17.29 -35.12
N THR A 265 -12.04 -17.91 -33.99
CA THR A 265 -11.40 -19.24 -33.97
C THR A 265 -11.65 -20.01 -32.68
N LEU A 266 -12.74 -20.79 -32.72
CA LEU A 266 -13.08 -21.74 -31.69
C LEU A 266 -12.27 -23.03 -31.91
N THR A 267 -11.63 -23.55 -30.86
CA THR A 267 -10.91 -24.83 -30.88
C THR A 267 -11.52 -25.74 -29.84
N GLN A 268 -11.81 -26.98 -30.23
CA GLN A 268 -12.34 -28.00 -29.33
C GLN A 268 -11.19 -28.75 -28.65
N TYR A 269 -11.39 -29.07 -27.37
CA TYR A 269 -10.41 -29.74 -26.51
C TYR A 269 -10.96 -31.08 -25.97
N PRO A 270 -11.15 -32.09 -26.84
CA PRO A 270 -11.65 -33.39 -26.41
C PRO A 270 -10.68 -34.07 -25.44
N ILE A 271 -11.22 -34.59 -24.33
CA ILE A 271 -10.45 -35.29 -23.30
C ILE A 271 -9.86 -36.58 -23.88
N GLY A 272 -8.56 -36.81 -23.63
CA GLY A 272 -7.80 -37.96 -24.10
C GLY A 272 -7.13 -37.75 -25.47
N GLU A 273 -7.33 -36.60 -26.11
CA GLU A 273 -6.76 -36.33 -27.45
C GLU A 273 -5.58 -35.35 -27.41
N THR A 274 -4.78 -35.38 -28.47
CA THR A 274 -3.73 -34.40 -28.73
C THR A 274 -4.15 -33.47 -29.86
N ILE A 275 -4.25 -32.18 -29.56
CA ILE A 275 -4.70 -31.14 -30.48
C ILE A 275 -3.48 -30.46 -31.06
N THR A 276 -3.55 -30.05 -32.33
CA THR A 276 -2.52 -29.27 -33.01
C THR A 276 -3.14 -28.01 -33.61
N ASP A 277 -2.58 -26.83 -33.36
CA ASP A 277 -3.06 -25.60 -34.00
C ASP A 277 -2.27 -25.31 -35.29
N PRO A 278 -2.90 -25.36 -36.47
CA PRO A 278 -2.23 -25.08 -37.73
C PRO A 278 -1.76 -23.63 -37.88
N ARG A 279 -2.17 -22.73 -36.99
CA ARG A 279 -1.81 -21.30 -37.00
C ARG A 279 -0.65 -21.01 -36.05
N TRP A 280 0.07 -22.03 -35.62
CA TRP A 280 1.25 -21.90 -34.75
C TRP A 280 2.22 -20.84 -35.26
N ARG A 281 2.65 -19.97 -34.35
CA ARG A 281 3.75 -19.03 -34.57
C ARG A 281 4.79 -19.25 -33.49
N ASP A 282 6.02 -19.53 -33.93
CA ASP A 282 7.16 -19.78 -33.06
C ASP A 282 7.75 -18.48 -32.51
N ASP A 283 6.98 -17.84 -31.63
CA ASP A 283 7.34 -16.61 -30.94
C ASP A 283 6.67 -16.59 -29.55
N ASN A 284 7.05 -15.65 -28.69
CA ASN A 284 6.46 -15.44 -27.37
C ASN A 284 5.24 -14.50 -27.41
N GLN A 285 4.67 -14.21 -28.58
CA GLN A 285 3.55 -13.29 -28.70
C GLN A 285 2.20 -13.99 -28.48
N CYS A 286 1.23 -13.26 -27.94
CA CYS A 286 -0.14 -13.74 -27.82
C CYS A 286 -0.76 -14.04 -29.20
N GLY A 287 -1.53 -15.12 -29.29
CA GLY A 287 -2.12 -15.64 -30.54
C GLY A 287 -1.19 -16.57 -31.34
N GLY A 288 -1.79 -17.42 -32.18
CA GLY A 288 -1.09 -18.37 -33.06
C GLY A 288 -0.49 -19.55 -32.29
N GLY A 289 -1.34 -20.47 -31.83
CA GLY A 289 -1.01 -21.59 -30.95
C GLY A 289 -2.09 -21.85 -29.92
N LEU A 290 -1.95 -22.97 -29.20
CA LEU A 290 -2.86 -23.39 -28.14
C LEU A 290 -2.39 -22.80 -26.80
N HIS A 291 -3.17 -21.89 -26.23
CA HIS A 291 -2.86 -21.25 -24.94
C HIS A 291 -3.25 -22.12 -23.76
N ALA A 292 -2.37 -22.22 -22.77
CA ALA A 292 -2.62 -22.86 -21.49
C ALA A 292 -1.96 -22.07 -20.34
N CYS A 293 -2.42 -22.27 -19.11
CA CYS A 293 -2.01 -21.49 -17.94
C CYS A 293 -1.47 -22.42 -16.82
N PRO A 294 -0.63 -21.92 -15.90
CA PRO A 294 -0.11 -22.74 -14.79
C PRO A 294 -1.16 -23.25 -13.80
N THR A 295 -2.31 -22.58 -13.68
CA THR A 295 -3.40 -22.97 -12.76
C THR A 295 -4.77 -22.81 -13.42
N PRO A 296 -5.82 -23.54 -12.98
CA PRO A 296 -7.17 -23.33 -13.47
C PRO A 296 -7.70 -21.92 -13.18
N VAL A 297 -7.33 -21.33 -12.04
CA VAL A 297 -7.70 -19.94 -11.68
C VAL A 297 -7.15 -18.96 -12.71
N MET A 298 -5.87 -19.07 -13.06
CA MET A 298 -5.28 -18.24 -14.13
C MET A 298 -5.96 -18.50 -15.48
N ALA A 299 -6.28 -19.77 -15.80
CA ALA A 299 -6.99 -20.09 -17.03
C ALA A 299 -8.38 -19.43 -17.10
N ARG A 300 -9.14 -19.43 -15.99
CA ARG A 300 -10.42 -18.72 -15.86
C ARG A 300 -10.26 -17.22 -16.07
N ASP A 301 -9.21 -16.62 -15.53
CA ASP A 301 -8.99 -15.18 -15.67
C ASP A 301 -8.77 -14.76 -17.14
N HIS A 302 -8.34 -15.69 -18.02
CA HIS A 302 -8.27 -15.50 -19.48
C HIS A 302 -9.53 -15.92 -20.24
N TYR A 303 -10.47 -16.63 -19.60
CA TYR A 303 -11.81 -16.93 -20.15
C TYR A 303 -12.86 -16.92 -19.03
N MET A 304 -13.31 -15.71 -18.68
CA MET A 304 -14.17 -15.46 -17.52
C MET A 304 -15.54 -16.17 -17.54
N ASP A 305 -16.05 -16.50 -18.73
CA ASP A 305 -17.31 -17.23 -18.92
C ASP A 305 -17.11 -18.76 -19.01
N ALA A 306 -15.89 -19.26 -18.81
CA ALA A 306 -15.61 -20.69 -18.83
C ALA A 306 -16.39 -21.41 -17.72
N THR A 307 -16.97 -22.55 -18.08
CA THR A 307 -17.72 -23.41 -17.17
C THR A 307 -16.93 -24.63 -16.73
N ARG A 308 -15.87 -24.99 -17.48
CA ARG A 308 -15.09 -26.21 -17.28
C ARG A 308 -13.59 -25.94 -17.40
N PHE A 309 -12.78 -26.77 -16.74
CA PHE A 309 -11.33 -26.66 -16.72
C PHE A 309 -10.68 -27.99 -17.06
N LEU A 310 -9.72 -27.98 -17.97
CA LEU A 310 -9.02 -29.15 -18.44
C LEU A 310 -7.57 -29.09 -18.01
N GLU A 311 -7.03 -30.21 -17.54
CA GLU A 311 -5.60 -30.41 -17.43
C GLU A 311 -5.05 -30.88 -18.78
N VAL A 312 -4.01 -30.20 -19.25
CA VAL A 312 -3.31 -30.49 -20.49
C VAL A 312 -1.83 -30.65 -20.25
N THR A 313 -1.16 -31.47 -21.06
CA THR A 313 0.29 -31.63 -21.02
C THR A 313 0.95 -31.14 -22.30
N VAL A 314 2.16 -30.61 -22.15
CA VAL A 314 3.00 -30.10 -23.23
C VAL A 314 4.47 -30.41 -22.93
N PRO A 315 5.27 -30.86 -23.91
CA PRO A 315 6.73 -30.92 -23.74
C PRO A 315 7.31 -29.52 -23.46
N VAL A 316 8.22 -29.41 -22.49
CA VAL A 316 8.81 -28.10 -22.13
C VAL A 316 9.43 -27.39 -23.34
N ALA A 317 10.08 -28.13 -24.24
CA ALA A 317 10.70 -27.58 -25.46
C ALA A 317 9.70 -26.94 -26.45
N ASP A 318 8.44 -27.35 -26.42
CA ASP A 318 7.38 -26.88 -27.32
C ASP A 318 6.67 -25.62 -26.78
N LEU A 319 6.93 -25.24 -25.53
CA LEU A 319 6.34 -24.06 -24.93
C LEU A 319 6.98 -22.77 -25.43
N ARG A 320 6.14 -21.74 -25.60
CA ARG A 320 6.55 -20.35 -25.65
C ARG A 320 5.80 -19.58 -24.56
N PRO A 321 6.50 -19.17 -23.48
CA PRO A 321 5.94 -18.24 -22.50
C PRO A 321 5.45 -16.96 -23.17
N ILE A 322 4.31 -16.42 -22.72
CA ILE A 322 3.81 -15.12 -23.22
C ILE A 322 3.97 -14.06 -22.12
N ASP A 323 3.55 -14.41 -20.90
CA ASP A 323 3.66 -13.62 -19.68
C ASP A 323 3.72 -14.57 -18.46
N ASP A 324 3.70 -14.03 -17.25
CA ASP A 324 3.73 -14.77 -15.98
C ASP A 324 2.47 -15.62 -15.72
N THR A 325 1.42 -15.46 -16.53
CA THR A 325 0.13 -16.13 -16.35
C THR A 325 -0.18 -17.18 -17.41
N LYS A 326 0.46 -17.15 -18.58
CA LYS A 326 0.19 -18.10 -19.67
C LYS A 326 1.35 -18.30 -20.65
N CYS A 327 1.26 -19.42 -21.34
CA CYS A 327 2.13 -19.80 -22.44
C CYS A 327 1.29 -20.26 -23.64
N LYS A 328 1.96 -20.59 -24.74
CA LYS A 328 1.35 -21.28 -25.88
C LYS A 328 2.24 -22.41 -26.39
N ALA A 329 1.63 -23.35 -27.09
CA ALA A 329 2.30 -24.47 -27.73
C ALA A 329 1.69 -24.77 -29.11
N PRO A 330 2.42 -25.42 -30.03
CA PRO A 330 1.85 -25.92 -31.27
C PRO A 330 0.86 -27.06 -31.02
N ARG A 331 1.08 -27.84 -29.94
CA ARG A 331 0.33 -29.05 -29.59
C ARG A 331 0.10 -29.13 -28.08
N VAL A 332 -1.06 -29.64 -27.68
CA VAL A 332 -1.35 -29.98 -26.28
C VAL A 332 -2.09 -31.30 -26.22
N THR A 333 -1.84 -32.10 -25.18
CA THR A 333 -2.58 -33.34 -24.92
C THR A 333 -3.55 -33.11 -23.75
N VAL A 334 -4.84 -33.33 -23.95
CA VAL A 334 -5.86 -33.15 -22.92
C VAL A 334 -5.96 -34.41 -22.08
N LEU A 335 -5.70 -34.33 -20.78
CA LEU A 335 -5.71 -35.49 -19.90
C LEU A 335 -7.07 -35.77 -19.29
N ARG A 336 -7.69 -34.74 -18.69
CA ARG A 336 -8.91 -34.86 -17.89
C ARG A 336 -9.50 -33.50 -17.56
N GLU A 337 -10.71 -33.54 -17.04
CA GLU A 337 -11.34 -32.39 -16.40
C GLU A 337 -10.90 -32.25 -14.94
N VAL A 338 -10.79 -31.02 -14.47
CA VAL A 338 -10.38 -30.67 -13.12
C VAL A 338 -11.28 -29.58 -12.52
N THR A 339 -11.29 -29.49 -11.20
CA THR A 339 -11.91 -28.38 -10.47
C THR A 339 -11.09 -27.10 -10.63
N LEU A 340 -11.63 -25.98 -10.14
CA LEU A 340 -10.90 -24.71 -10.08
C LEU A 340 -9.64 -24.77 -9.19
N ASP A 341 -9.61 -25.70 -8.24
CA ASP A 341 -8.45 -25.97 -7.38
C ASP A 341 -7.41 -26.90 -8.03
N GLY A 342 -7.73 -27.46 -9.21
CA GLY A 342 -6.86 -28.37 -9.97
C GLY A 342 -7.02 -29.84 -9.63
N ASP A 343 -8.03 -30.20 -8.82
CA ASP A 343 -8.31 -31.59 -8.46
C ASP A 343 -9.05 -32.30 -9.60
N PRO A 344 -8.72 -33.56 -9.94
CA PRO A 344 -9.45 -34.34 -10.94
C PRO A 344 -10.95 -34.44 -10.65
N ILE A 345 -11.79 -34.25 -11.67
CA ILE A 345 -13.20 -34.58 -11.60
C ILE A 345 -13.38 -36.03 -12.07
N GLU A 346 -13.82 -36.91 -11.19
CA GLU A 346 -14.10 -38.31 -11.55
C GLU A 346 -15.27 -38.36 -12.55
N ALA A 347 -15.11 -39.17 -13.60
CA ALA A 347 -16.21 -39.42 -14.54
C ALA A 347 -17.34 -40.14 -13.80
N ALA A 348 -18.54 -39.56 -13.85
CA ALA A 348 -19.76 -40.15 -13.28
C ALA A 348 -20.19 -41.44 -14.01
#